data_AF-A0A8S2URL3-F1
#
_entry.id   AF-A0A8S2URL3-F1
#
_cell.length_a   1.000
_cell.length_b   1.000
_cell.length_c   1.000
_cell.angle_alpha   90.00
_cell.angle_beta   90.00
_cell.angle_gamma   90.00
#
_symmetry.space_group_name_H-M   'P 1'
#
loop_
_entity.id
_entity.type
_entity.pdbx_description
1 polymer ?
#
loop_
_entity_poly.entity_id
_entity_poly.type
_entity_poly.pdbx_seq_one_letter_code
_entity_poly.pdbx_strand_id
1 'polypeptide(L)'
;QVYVYGDSLQSFPIAIVLLDDDFVQKWAAENDNDSIVLDTDESKRQLTEIVLKDMIEKGKERDLMSFEQVKVITIITEPFTIENGLLTPTFKARRYAV
;
A
#
# COMPACT_ATOMS: atom_id res chain seq x y z
N GLN A 1 -3.71 5.75 1.38
CA GLN A 1 -4.87 5.04 0.76
C GLN A 1 -4.51 3.57 0.55
N VAL A 2 -5.46 2.63 0.65
CA VAL A 2 -5.18 1.19 0.44
C VAL A 2 -6.26 0.58 -0.45
N TYR A 3 -5.85 -0.19 -1.46
CA TYR A 3 -6.73 -0.98 -2.32
C TYR A 3 -6.28 -2.43 -2.37
N VAL A 4 -7.19 -3.34 -2.04
CA VAL A 4 -6.91 -4.78 -2.01
C VAL A 4 -7.53 -5.43 -3.23
N TYR A 5 -6.73 -6.23 -3.93
CA TYR A 5 -7.15 -7.00 -5.09
C TYR A 5 -7.01 -8.50 -4.81
N GLY A 6 -8.03 -9.26 -5.19
CA GLY A 6 -8.02 -10.71 -5.14
C GLY A 6 -8.30 -11.28 -6.52
N ASP A 7 -7.50 -12.26 -6.92
CA ASP A 7 -7.69 -13.03 -8.15
C ASP A 7 -8.16 -14.44 -7.77
N SER A 8 -9.22 -14.93 -8.42
CA SER A 8 -9.73 -16.29 -8.23
C SER A 8 -8.71 -17.40 -8.51
N LEU A 9 -7.67 -17.13 -9.30
CA LEU A 9 -6.60 -18.07 -9.60
C LEU A 9 -5.45 -18.02 -8.57
N GLN A 10 -5.49 -17.09 -7.62
CA GLN A 10 -4.47 -16.90 -6.58
C GLN A 10 -5.03 -17.27 -5.21
N SER A 11 -4.18 -17.82 -4.34
CA SER A 11 -4.59 -18.26 -2.98
C SER A 11 -4.54 -17.16 -1.92
N PHE A 12 -4.19 -15.94 -2.32
CA PHE A 12 -4.04 -14.80 -1.43
C PHE A 12 -4.33 -13.46 -2.16
N PRO A 13 -4.75 -12.42 -1.43
CA PRO A 13 -4.90 -11.08 -1.98
C PRO A 13 -3.56 -10.33 -2.02
N ILE A 14 -3.50 -9.34 -2.91
CA ILE A 14 -2.44 -8.35 -3.00
C ILE A 14 -3.00 -6.95 -2.69
N ALA A 15 -2.14 -5.96 -2.43
CA ALA A 15 -2.60 -4.59 -2.24
C ALA A 15 -1.74 -3.53 -2.93
N ILE A 16 -2.40 -2.42 -3.26
CA ILE A 16 -1.79 -1.18 -3.70
C ILE A 16 -1.91 -0.18 -2.55
N VAL A 17 -0.79 0.43 -2.16
CA VAL A 17 -0.71 1.30 -0.98
C VAL A 17 -0.13 2.65 -1.36
N LEU A 18 -0.84 3.71 -1.00
CA LEU A 18 -0.31 5.07 -0.96
C LEU A 18 -0.03 5.41 0.51
N LEU A 19 1.22 5.74 0.82
CA LEU A 19 1.63 6.18 2.15
C LEU A 19 1.37 7.67 2.33
N ASP A 20 1.17 8.08 3.58
CA ASP A 20 1.02 9.50 3.91
C ASP A 20 2.39 10.20 3.84
N ASP A 21 2.42 11.40 3.26
CA ASP A 21 3.65 12.17 3.08
C ASP A 21 4.37 12.42 4.42
N ASP A 22 3.61 12.71 5.49
CA ASP A 22 4.14 12.91 6.84
C ASP A 22 4.87 11.66 7.37
N PHE A 23 4.35 10.46 7.07
CA PHE A 23 4.99 9.21 7.48
C PHE A 23 6.28 8.99 6.68
N VAL A 24 6.20 9.19 5.36
CA VAL A 24 7.34 9.02 4.45
C VAL A 24 8.49 9.97 4.81
N GLN A 25 8.19 11.24 5.11
CA GLN A 25 9.19 12.23 5.52
C GLN A 25 9.85 11.88 6.85
N LYS A 26 9.07 11.43 7.85
CA LYS A 26 9.63 10.99 9.14
C LYS A 26 10.54 9.79 8.98
N TRP A 27 10.10 8.79 8.21
CA TRP A 27 10.91 7.62 7.93
C TRP A 27 12.22 7.99 7.21
N ALA A 28 12.17 8.93 6.26
CA ALA A 28 13.35 9.43 5.55
C ALA A 28 14.40 10.05 6.49
N ALA A 29 13.92 10.94 7.37
CA ALA A 29 14.78 11.64 8.33
C ALA A 29 15.46 10.70 9.32
N GLU A 30 14.81 9.59 9.68
CA GLU A 30 15.37 8.56 10.56
C GLU A 30 16.39 7.64 9.87
N ASN A 31 16.34 7.53 8.54
CA ASN A 31 17.16 6.60 7.76
C ASN A 31 18.22 7.29 6.90
N ASP A 32 18.56 8.56 7.20
CA ASP A 32 19.53 9.38 6.46
C ASP A 32 19.29 9.43 4.94
N ASN A 33 18.04 9.22 4.52
CA ASN A 33 17.62 9.37 3.13
C ASN A 33 17.12 10.80 2.95
N ASP A 34 17.78 11.59 2.10
CA ASP A 34 17.22 12.86 1.65
C ASP A 34 15.79 12.62 1.13
N SER A 35 14.89 13.53 1.50
CA SER A 35 13.42 13.57 1.33
C SER A 35 12.77 13.05 0.02
N ILE A 36 13.54 12.58 -0.96
CA ILE A 36 13.10 11.88 -2.17
C ILE A 36 13.12 10.36 -1.88
N VAL A 37 12.20 9.93 -1.02
CA VAL A 37 12.22 8.61 -0.35
C VAL A 37 11.90 7.42 -1.27
N LEU A 38 11.49 7.69 -2.51
CA LEU A 38 10.99 6.68 -3.45
C LEU A 38 11.79 6.61 -4.77
N ASP A 39 12.98 7.20 -4.86
CA ASP A 39 13.77 7.07 -6.10
C ASP A 39 14.61 5.78 -6.13
N THR A 40 15.07 5.31 -4.97
CA THR A 40 15.90 4.10 -4.89
C THR A 40 15.04 2.84 -4.70
N ASP A 41 15.44 1.76 -5.36
CA ASP A 41 14.79 0.45 -5.22
C ASP A 41 14.91 -0.11 -3.79
N GLU A 42 16.01 0.21 -3.10
CA GLU A 42 16.26 -0.25 -1.73
C GLU A 42 15.31 0.42 -0.72
N SER A 43 15.13 1.74 -0.77
CA SER A 43 14.20 2.43 0.14
C SER A 43 12.75 2.01 -0.09
N LYS A 44 12.36 1.81 -1.36
CA LYS A 44 11.06 1.23 -1.73
C LYS A 44 10.87 -0.16 -1.12
N ARG A 45 11.88 -1.01 -1.20
CA ARG A 45 11.84 -2.37 -0.63
C ARG A 45 11.70 -2.33 0.89
N GLN A 46 12.48 -1.50 1.58
CA GLN A 46 12.42 -1.38 3.05
C GLN A 46 11.04 -0.88 3.50
N LEU A 47 10.49 0.16 2.86
CA LEU A 47 9.14 0.63 3.14
C LEU A 47 8.08 -0.45 2.86
N THR A 48 8.23 -1.19 1.76
CA THR A 48 7.33 -2.30 1.41
C THR A 48 7.34 -3.37 2.50
N GLU A 49 8.51 -3.76 3.00
CA GLU A 49 8.66 -4.75 4.08
C GLU A 49 8.03 -4.25 5.40
N ILE A 50 8.26 -2.98 5.78
CA ILE A 50 7.70 -2.37 6.99
C ILE A 50 6.17 -2.37 6.94
N VAL A 51 5.61 -1.89 5.83
CA VAL A 51 4.16 -1.75 5.67
C VAL A 51 3.48 -3.12 5.58
N LEU A 52 4.06 -4.06 4.84
CA LEU A 52 3.52 -5.43 4.74
C LEU A 52 3.51 -6.11 6.11
N LYS A 53 4.58 -5.93 6.90
CA LYS A 53 4.66 -6.48 8.25
C LYS A 53 3.57 -5.91 9.16
N ASP A 54 3.38 -4.59 9.16
CA ASP A 54 2.31 -3.93 9.94
C ASP A 54 0.92 -4.44 9.52
N MET A 55 0.66 -4.55 8.21
CA MET A 55 -0.61 -5.10 7.71
C MET A 55 -0.87 -6.54 8.18
N ILE A 56 0.16 -7.39 8.21
CA ILE A 56 0.07 -8.76 8.70
C ILE A 56 -0.18 -8.80 10.21
N GLU A 57 0.52 -7.96 10.98
CA GLU A 57 0.32 -7.85 12.43
C GLU A 57 -1.11 -7.39 12.76
N LYS A 58 -1.60 -6.34 12.10
CA LYS A 58 -2.99 -5.88 12.20
C LYS A 58 -4.00 -6.93 11.78
N GLY A 59 -3.69 -7.70 10.73
CA GLY A 59 -4.53 -8.81 10.29
C GLY A 59 -4.65 -9.89 11.37
N LYS A 60 -3.53 -10.27 11.99
CA LYS A 60 -3.51 -11.23 13.11
C LYS A 60 -4.25 -10.71 14.34
N GLU A 61 -4.06 -9.44 14.71
CA GLU A 61 -4.79 -8.78 15.80
C GLU A 61 -6.32 -8.81 15.59
N ARG A 62 -6.77 -8.90 14.35
CA ARG A 62 -8.19 -8.94 13.96
C ARG A 62 -8.68 -10.33 13.59
N ASP A 63 -7.91 -11.37 13.92
CA ASP A 63 -8.22 -12.77 13.63
C ASP A 63 -8.47 -13.06 12.14
N LEU A 64 -7.86 -12.29 11.24
CA LEU A 64 -7.95 -12.54 9.81
C LEU A 64 -7.22 -13.83 9.45
N MET A 65 -7.89 -14.66 8.66
CA MET A 65 -7.33 -15.92 8.18
C MET A 65 -6.17 -15.67 7.23
N SER A 66 -5.27 -16.65 7.11
CA SER A 66 -4.06 -16.51 6.29
C SER A 66 -4.34 -16.20 4.82
N PHE A 67 -5.50 -16.63 4.29
CA PHE A 67 -5.97 -16.37 2.93
C PHE A 67 -6.67 -15.02 2.76
N GLU A 68 -7.04 -14.34 3.85
CA GLU A 68 -7.60 -12.97 3.83
C GLU A 68 -6.48 -11.93 3.97
N GLN A 69 -5.31 -12.34 4.45
CA GLN A 69 -4.16 -11.46 4.63
C GLN A 69 -3.39 -11.24 3.33
N VAL A 70 -3.13 -9.97 3.04
CA VAL A 70 -2.30 -9.52 1.92
C VAL A 70 -0.89 -10.11 2.04
N LYS A 71 -0.36 -10.66 0.93
CA LYS A 71 1.00 -11.23 0.90
C LYS A 71 2.01 -10.39 0.14
N VAL A 72 1.54 -9.57 -0.79
CA VAL A 72 2.37 -8.71 -1.63
C VAL A 72 1.71 -7.35 -1.70
N ILE A 73 2.50 -6.30 -1.53
CA ILE A 73 2.05 -4.93 -1.73
C ILE A 73 2.94 -4.22 -2.75
N THR A 74 2.37 -3.21 -3.39
CA THR A 74 3.12 -2.22 -4.14
C THR A 74 2.81 -0.82 -3.61
N ILE A 75 3.83 0.02 -3.51
CA ILE A 75 3.68 1.40 -3.05
C ILE A 75 3.57 2.30 -4.28
N ILE A 76 2.51 3.11 -4.31
CA ILE A 76 2.30 4.13 -5.34
C ILE A 76 2.58 5.52 -4.76
N THR A 77 2.93 6.47 -5.63
CA THR A 77 3.15 7.88 -5.30
C THR A 77 1.97 8.76 -5.69
N GLU A 78 1.21 8.37 -6.71
CA GLU A 78 0.04 9.11 -7.16
C GLU A 78 -1.21 8.60 -6.44
N PRO A 79 -2.01 9.50 -5.81
CA PRO A 79 -3.24 9.09 -5.16
C PRO A 79 -4.32 8.69 -6.16
N PHE A 80 -5.27 7.87 -5.69
CA PHE A 80 -6.52 7.66 -6.41
C PHE A 80 -7.39 8.89 -6.24
N THR A 81 -7.86 9.47 -7.34
CA THR A 81 -8.67 10.69 -7.36
C THR A 81 -9.89 10.52 -8.26
N ILE A 82 -10.82 11.47 -8.19
CA ILE A 82 -11.97 11.49 -9.10
C ILE A 82 -11.49 11.95 -10.49
N GLU A 83 -10.51 12.85 -10.51
CA GLU A 83 -9.92 13.48 -11.67
C GLU A 83 -9.16 12.49 -12.56
N ASN A 84 -8.37 11.57 -11.96
CA ASN A 84 -7.73 10.48 -12.70
C ASN A 84 -8.67 9.29 -12.95
N GLY A 85 -9.94 9.41 -12.57
CA GLY A 85 -10.98 8.43 -12.86
C GLY A 85 -10.86 7.12 -12.07
N LEU A 86 -9.97 7.05 -11.07
CA LEU A 86 -9.76 5.88 -10.21
C LEU A 86 -10.77 5.83 -9.05
N LEU A 87 -11.40 6.95 -8.70
CA LEU A 87 -12.48 7.03 -7.71
C LEU A 87 -13.83 7.36 -8.36
N THR A 88 -14.93 6.93 -7.73
CA THR A 88 -16.28 7.44 -7.98
C THR A 88 -16.44 8.83 -7.35
N PRO A 89 -17.46 9.62 -7.76
CA PRO A 89 -17.78 10.88 -7.08
C PRO A 89 -18.08 10.75 -5.57
N THR A 90 -18.35 9.53 -5.11
CA THR A 90 -18.55 9.16 -3.70
C THR A 90 -17.28 8.61 -3.04
N PHE A 91 -16.11 8.83 -3.63
CA PHE A 91 -14.79 8.45 -3.13
C PHE A 91 -14.57 6.94 -2.94
N LYS A 92 -15.30 6.10 -3.69
CA LYS A 92 -15.07 4.65 -3.73
C LYS A 92 -14.14 4.31 -4.89
N ALA A 93 -13.21 3.38 -4.68
CA ALA A 93 -12.34 2.88 -5.75
C ALA A 93 -13.15 2.23 -6.89
N ARG A 94 -12.83 2.60 -8.13
CA ARG A 94 -13.43 2.01 -9.34
C ARG A 94 -12.65 0.77 -9.73
N ARG A 95 -13.15 -0.40 -9.34
CA ARG A 95 -12.50 -1.71 -9.53
C ARG A 95 -12.01 -2.03 -10.95
N TYR A 96 -12.68 -1.53 -11.99
CA TYR A 96 -12.29 -1.79 -13.38
C TYR A 96 -11.32 -0.74 -13.95
N ALA A 97 -11.07 0.34 -13.21
CA ALA A 97 -10.16 1.42 -13.60
C ALA A 97 -8.83 1.34 -12.84
N VAL A 98 -8.86 0.85 -11.60
CA VAL A 98 -7.69 0.48 -10.78
C VAL A 98 -7.21 -0.91 -11.18
#